data_AF-A0A1G3L9P1-F1
#
_entry.id   AF-A0A1G3L9P1-F1
#
_cell.length_a   1.000
_cell.length_b   1.000
_cell.length_c   1.000
_cell.angle_alpha   90.00
_cell.angle_beta   90.00
_cell.angle_gamma   90.00
#
_symmetry.space_group_name_H-M   'P 1'
#
loop_
_entity.id
_entity.type
_entity.pdbx_description
1 polymer ?
#
loop_
_entity_poly.entity_id
_entity_poly.type
_entity_poly.pdbx_seq_one_letter_code
_entity_poly.pdbx_strand_id
1 'polypeptide(L)'
;MAEFSALNGLEEEIIKELRVDFLEDLKQRIVLINKNIIELEKKGVNKKILKETFRILHNTKGTSGTLGLNEIAVLSHRIEDVISSLLDNEVELSESIVTSILDKTDFLENIRLAYQKNASSDTIHKIMNQSLYNEKTKKLNILIIESSKSIANYLRKNLTEKGHELLDAKSTLDALTRVLTEPIDVLIASKEHPVLDGLNLIRMIKANESKKSIKIILLTSEKIECPSADRVIQKDKKFIENILSFIENKK
;
A
#
# COMPACT_ATOMS: atom_id res chain seq x y z
N MET A 1 -32.94 7.39 38.11
CA MET A 1 -33.11 7.38 36.64
C MET A 1 -32.67 8.71 36.03
N ALA A 2 -33.15 9.87 36.49
CA ALA A 2 -32.74 11.19 35.95
C ALA A 2 -31.28 11.58 36.26
N GLU A 3 -30.77 11.36 37.48
CA GLU A 3 -29.37 11.67 37.84
C GLU A 3 -28.35 10.83 37.06
N PHE A 4 -28.64 9.55 36.83
CA PHE A 4 -27.75 8.64 36.07
C PHE A 4 -27.68 9.02 34.58
N SER A 5 -28.77 9.53 34.00
CA SER A 5 -28.79 10.06 32.63
C SER A 5 -28.03 11.38 32.49
N ALA A 6 -28.03 12.23 33.53
CA ALA A 6 -27.31 13.50 33.54
C ALA A 6 -25.78 13.29 33.68
N LEU A 7 -25.37 12.31 34.51
CA LEU A 7 -23.97 11.90 34.65
C LEU A 7 -23.37 11.40 33.33
N ASN A 8 -24.09 10.54 32.60
CA ASN A 8 -23.64 10.06 31.28
C ASN A 8 -23.52 11.18 30.25
N GLY A 9 -24.43 12.16 30.27
CA GLY A 9 -24.36 13.32 29.38
C GLY A 9 -23.14 14.21 29.66
N LEU A 10 -22.79 14.39 30.94
CA LEU A 10 -21.62 15.16 31.36
C LEU A 10 -20.31 14.46 30.95
N GLU A 11 -20.23 13.14 31.11
CA GLU A 11 -19.06 12.36 30.68
C GLU A 11 -18.83 12.45 29.16
N GLU A 12 -19.90 12.33 28.35
CA GLU A 12 -19.81 12.48 26.90
C GLU A 12 -19.34 13.88 26.48
N GLU A 13 -19.80 14.92 27.17
CA GLU A 13 -19.44 16.30 26.89
C GLU A 13 -17.97 16.58 27.23
N ILE A 14 -17.48 16.08 28.36
CA ILE A 14 -16.06 16.13 28.74
C ILE A 14 -15.19 15.39 27.71
N ILE A 15 -15.56 14.17 27.32
CA ILE A 15 -14.80 13.41 26.31
C ILE A 15 -14.74 14.17 24.98
N LYS A 16 -15.83 14.83 24.60
CA LYS A 16 -15.88 15.63 23.36
C LYS A 16 -14.94 16.82 23.42
N GLU A 17 -14.87 17.53 24.55
CA GLU A 17 -13.93 18.64 24.75
C GLU A 17 -12.47 18.13 24.71
N LEU A 18 -12.17 17.05 25.43
CA LEU A 18 -10.84 16.42 25.42
C LEU A 18 -10.40 15.97 24.02
N ARG A 19 -11.34 15.50 23.18
CA ARG A 19 -11.06 15.16 21.78
C ARG A 19 -10.68 16.40 20.97
N VAL A 20 -11.36 17.53 21.16
CA VAL A 20 -11.05 18.77 20.44
C VAL A 20 -9.64 19.25 20.79
N ASP A 21 -9.31 19.30 22.07
CA ASP A 21 -7.98 19.72 22.53
C ASP A 21 -6.88 18.79 22.03
N PHE A 22 -7.12 17.47 22.11
CA PHE A 22 -6.18 16.48 21.58
C PHE A 22 -5.96 16.63 20.07
N LEU A 23 -6.99 16.93 19.29
CA LEU A 23 -6.86 17.10 17.84
C LEU A 23 -6.07 18.37 17.46
N GLU A 24 -6.05 19.42 18.29
CA GLU A 24 -5.18 20.58 18.06
C GLU A 24 -3.74 20.30 18.52
N ASP A 25 -3.54 19.58 19.63
CA ASP A 25 -2.22 19.13 20.06
C ASP A 25 -1.60 18.16 19.04
N LEU A 26 -2.39 17.23 18.51
CA LEU A 26 -1.95 16.27 17.48
C LEU A 26 -1.39 16.97 16.24
N LYS A 27 -1.98 18.08 15.82
CA LYS A 27 -1.47 18.88 14.70
C LYS A 27 -0.03 19.36 14.95
N GLN A 28 0.27 19.84 16.16
CA GLN A 28 1.62 20.26 16.53
C GLN A 28 2.59 19.08 16.58
N ARG A 29 2.13 17.94 17.10
CA ARG A 29 2.91 16.69 17.13
C ARG A 29 3.27 16.21 15.74
N ILE A 30 2.34 16.25 14.79
CA ILE A 30 2.58 15.87 13.38
C ILE A 30 3.68 16.77 12.77
N VAL A 31 3.59 18.09 12.98
CA VAL A 31 4.62 19.03 12.51
C VAL A 31 6.00 18.70 13.09
N LEU A 32 6.06 18.38 14.39
CA LEU A 32 7.32 18.02 15.05
C LEU A 32 7.88 16.69 14.55
N ILE A 33 7.02 15.67 14.34
CA ILE A 33 7.43 14.39 13.74
C ILE A 33 8.02 14.65 12.34
N ASN A 34 7.34 15.38 11.48
CA ASN A 34 7.80 15.66 10.11
C ASN A 34 9.15 16.38 10.11
N LYS A 35 9.30 17.40 10.97
CA LYS A 35 10.57 18.11 11.15
C LYS A 35 11.69 17.16 11.56
N ASN A 36 11.44 16.27 12.52
CA ASN A 36 12.44 15.31 13.00
C ASN A 36 12.86 14.33 11.90
N ILE A 37 11.91 13.80 11.13
CA ILE A 37 12.20 12.86 10.03
C ILE A 37 13.02 13.53 8.92
N ILE A 38 12.66 14.76 8.53
CA ILE A 38 13.42 15.53 7.53
C ILE A 38 14.83 15.87 8.04
N GLU A 39 14.99 16.12 9.34
CA GLU A 39 16.32 16.34 9.93
C GLU A 39 17.18 15.08 9.88
N LEU A 40 16.61 13.92 10.18
CA LEU A 40 17.28 12.62 10.09
C LEU A 40 17.69 12.29 8.65
N GLU A 41 16.85 12.61 7.67
CA GLU A 41 17.17 12.46 6.24
C GLU A 41 18.38 13.31 5.84
N LYS A 42 18.39 14.59 6.24
CA LYS A 42 19.44 15.55 5.82
C LYS A 42 20.77 15.37 6.54
N LYS A 43 20.73 15.04 7.84
CA LYS A 43 21.92 15.02 8.70
C LYS A 43 22.36 13.60 9.10
N GLY A 44 21.62 12.58 8.66
CA GLY A 44 21.83 11.20 9.06
C GLY A 44 21.20 10.85 10.41
N VAL A 45 21.26 9.56 10.74
CA VAL A 45 20.57 8.99 11.90
C VAL A 45 21.11 9.57 13.22
N ASN A 46 20.24 10.25 13.97
CA ASN A 46 20.50 10.72 15.32
C ASN A 46 19.56 10.01 16.31
N LYS A 47 20.11 9.14 17.15
CA LYS A 47 19.34 8.35 18.13
C LYS A 47 18.53 9.20 19.12
N LYS A 48 18.95 10.43 19.41
CA LYS A 48 18.20 11.34 20.29
C LYS A 48 16.89 11.79 19.61
N ILE A 49 16.96 12.18 18.33
CA ILE A 49 15.81 12.58 17.53
C ILE A 49 14.85 11.41 17.32
N LEU A 50 15.37 10.20 17.05
CA LEU A 50 14.54 9.00 16.95
C LEU A 50 13.81 8.69 18.27
N LYS A 51 14.49 8.75 19.42
CA LYS A 51 13.86 8.52 20.73
C LYS A 51 12.81 9.57 21.07
N GLU A 52 13.03 10.83 20.72
CA GLU A 52 12.04 11.89 20.88
C GLU A 52 10.80 11.61 20.03
N THR A 53 11.01 11.29 18.75
CA THR A 53 9.93 10.95 17.80
C THR A 53 9.13 9.73 18.26
N PHE A 54 9.80 8.69 18.73
CA PHE A 54 9.17 7.50 19.31
C PHE A 54 8.27 7.85 20.50
N ARG A 55 8.73 8.69 21.43
CA ARG A 55 7.93 9.11 22.60
C ARG A 55 6.68 9.89 22.20
N ILE A 56 6.78 10.78 21.22
CA ILE A 56 5.65 11.53 20.69
C ILE A 56 4.60 10.55 20.15
N LEU A 57 5.02 9.60 19.31
CA LEU A 57 4.14 8.59 18.71
C LEU A 57 3.50 7.68 19.76
N HIS A 58 4.29 7.19 20.72
CA HIS A 58 3.81 6.33 21.80
C HIS A 58 2.74 7.03 22.65
N ASN A 59 2.97 8.30 23.00
CA ASN A 59 1.99 9.10 23.72
C ASN A 59 0.74 9.37 22.87
N THR A 60 0.91 9.69 21.58
CA THR A 60 -0.21 9.90 20.66
C THR A 60 -1.07 8.64 20.54
N LYS A 61 -0.46 7.46 20.42
CA LYS A 61 -1.16 6.16 20.40
C LYS A 61 -1.98 5.95 21.67
N GLY A 62 -1.37 6.16 22.84
CA GLY A 62 -2.03 5.99 24.14
C GLY A 62 -3.24 6.93 24.30
N THR A 63 -3.02 8.23 24.11
CA THR A 63 -4.05 9.25 24.29
C THR A 63 -5.20 9.11 23.28
N SER A 64 -4.90 8.86 22.01
CA SER A 64 -5.95 8.63 20.99
C SER A 64 -6.77 7.37 21.27
N GLY A 65 -6.14 6.29 21.74
CA GLY A 65 -6.84 5.07 22.16
C GLY A 65 -7.81 5.32 23.31
N THR A 66 -7.39 6.06 24.34
CA THR A 66 -8.27 6.40 25.48
C THR A 66 -9.44 7.31 25.10
N LEU A 67 -9.27 8.13 24.05
CA LEU A 67 -10.32 9.01 23.54
C LEU A 67 -11.22 8.33 22.50
N GLY A 68 -10.98 7.06 22.15
CA GLY A 68 -11.73 6.32 21.15
C GLY A 68 -11.46 6.73 19.71
N LEU A 69 -10.34 7.41 19.44
CA LEU A 69 -9.88 7.82 18.12
C LEU A 69 -9.00 6.71 17.51
N ASN A 70 -9.60 5.53 17.31
CA ASN A 70 -8.89 4.28 17.05
C ASN A 70 -8.00 4.33 15.80
N GLU A 71 -8.43 5.02 14.75
CA GLU A 71 -7.70 5.13 13.49
C GLU A 71 -6.39 5.94 13.67
N ILE A 72 -6.41 6.98 14.52
CA ILE A 72 -5.21 7.72 14.91
C ILE A 72 -4.27 6.81 15.71
N ALA A 73 -4.81 6.00 16.63
CA ALA A 73 -4.03 5.08 17.45
C ALA A 73 -3.31 4.03 16.60
N VAL A 74 -4.03 3.41 15.65
CA VAL A 74 -3.48 2.39 14.75
C VAL A 74 -2.39 2.98 13.86
N LEU A 75 -2.61 4.16 13.27
CA LEU A 75 -1.63 4.77 12.39
C LEU A 75 -0.39 5.25 13.15
N SER A 76 -0.57 5.80 14.35
CA SER A 76 0.55 6.19 15.24
C SER A 76 1.41 4.98 15.62
N HIS A 77 0.78 3.84 15.93
CA HIS A 77 1.48 2.59 16.23
C HIS A 77 2.33 2.11 15.06
N ARG A 78 1.82 2.17 13.83
CA ARG A 78 2.56 1.74 12.63
C ARG A 78 3.76 2.62 12.33
N ILE A 79 3.69 3.91 12.65
CA ILE A 79 4.85 4.80 12.54
C ILE A 79 5.82 4.49 13.68
N GLU A 80 5.33 4.29 14.90
CA GLU A 80 6.11 3.91 16.09
C GLU A 80 6.95 2.65 15.83
N ASP A 81 6.39 1.61 15.20
CA ASP A 81 7.09 0.37 14.84
C ASP A 81 8.28 0.62 13.91
N VAL A 82 8.10 1.46 12.88
CA VAL A 82 9.19 1.81 11.96
C VAL A 82 10.30 2.56 12.69
N ILE A 83 9.92 3.49 13.58
CA ILE A 83 10.90 4.22 14.40
C ILE A 83 11.62 3.28 15.39
N SER A 84 10.92 2.28 15.94
CA SER A 84 11.53 1.27 16.81
C SER A 84 12.57 0.47 16.06
N SER A 85 12.25 -0.07 14.88
CA SER A 85 13.23 -0.85 14.10
C SER A 85 14.43 -0.01 13.65
N LEU A 86 14.27 1.32 13.44
CA LEU A 86 15.40 2.24 13.23
C LEU A 86 16.25 2.42 14.50
N LEU A 87 15.65 2.50 15.69
CA LEU A 87 16.37 2.59 16.98
C LEU A 87 17.17 1.31 17.26
N ASP A 88 16.56 0.17 16.97
CA ASP A 88 17.10 -1.17 17.16
C ASP A 88 18.15 -1.53 16.08
N ASN A 89 18.28 -0.69 15.05
CA ASN A 89 19.18 -0.86 13.90
C ASN A 89 18.85 -2.11 13.07
N GLU A 90 17.59 -2.54 13.08
CA GLU A 90 17.07 -3.63 12.23
C GLU A 90 16.87 -3.17 10.78
N VAL A 91 16.69 -1.86 10.57
CA VAL A 91 16.58 -1.24 9.25
C VAL A 91 17.43 0.02 9.20
N GLU A 92 18.02 0.30 8.04
CA GLU A 92 18.74 1.55 7.80
C GLU A 92 17.80 2.64 7.29
N LEU A 93 18.01 3.88 7.73
CA LEU A 93 17.26 5.03 7.23
C LEU A 93 17.59 5.25 5.74
N SER A 94 16.62 4.97 4.89
CA SER A 94 16.69 5.21 3.44
C SER A 94 15.61 6.19 3.01
N GLU A 95 15.76 6.78 1.82
CA GLU A 95 14.76 7.66 1.20
C GLU A 95 13.37 7.02 1.20
N SER A 96 13.27 5.72 0.85
CA SER A 96 12.00 4.99 0.87
C SER A 96 11.34 4.90 2.24
N ILE A 97 12.13 4.81 3.32
CA ILE A 97 11.59 4.80 4.70
C ILE A 97 11.13 6.20 5.07
N VAL A 98 11.91 7.23 4.73
CA VAL A 98 11.55 8.63 4.96
C VAL A 98 10.22 8.96 4.27
N THR A 99 10.09 8.68 2.97
CA THR A 99 8.84 8.87 2.23
C THR A 99 7.70 8.09 2.88
N SER A 100 7.91 6.82 3.25
CA SER A 100 6.87 6.02 3.88
C SER A 100 6.39 6.59 5.22
N ILE A 101 7.28 7.14 6.04
CA ILE A 101 6.89 7.78 7.30
C ILE A 101 6.12 9.08 7.02
N LEU A 102 6.60 9.92 6.09
CA LEU A 102 5.96 11.19 5.73
C LEU A 102 4.55 10.97 5.14
N ASP A 103 4.40 9.99 4.24
CA ASP A 103 3.09 9.61 3.71
C ASP A 103 2.12 9.19 4.83
N LYS A 104 2.60 8.39 5.79
CA LYS A 104 1.79 7.97 6.95
C LYS A 104 1.42 9.15 7.84
N THR A 105 2.29 10.14 8.03
CA THR A 105 1.95 11.36 8.78
C THR A 105 0.94 12.24 8.04
N ASP A 106 0.95 12.25 6.71
CA ASP A 106 -0.07 12.95 5.92
C ASP A 106 -1.45 12.28 6.05
N PHE A 107 -1.49 10.94 6.06
CA PHE A 107 -2.72 10.21 6.38
C PHE A 107 -3.20 10.50 7.81
N LEU A 108 -2.28 10.63 8.77
CA LEU A 108 -2.61 10.97 10.15
C LEU A 108 -3.27 12.37 10.24
N GLU A 109 -2.75 13.34 9.48
CA GLU A 109 -3.34 14.67 9.37
C GLU A 109 -4.73 14.63 8.71
N ASN A 110 -4.90 13.83 7.65
CA ASN A 110 -6.19 13.68 6.99
C ASN A 110 -7.26 13.07 7.91
N ILE A 111 -6.90 12.07 8.70
CA ILE A 111 -7.79 11.48 9.71
C ILE A 111 -8.11 12.50 10.81
N ARG A 112 -7.10 13.24 11.29
CA ARG A 112 -7.28 14.31 12.28
C ARG A 112 -8.29 15.35 11.80
N LEU A 113 -8.14 15.83 10.57
CA LEU A 113 -9.07 16.78 9.94
C LEU A 113 -10.47 16.20 9.75
N ALA A 114 -10.59 14.91 9.44
CA ALA A 114 -11.87 14.23 9.31
C ALA A 114 -12.62 14.19 10.65
N TYR A 115 -11.94 13.85 11.76
CA TYR A 115 -12.54 13.92 13.09
C TYR A 115 -12.92 15.35 13.47
N GLN A 116 -12.05 16.33 13.20
CA GLN A 116 -12.33 17.74 13.51
C GLN A 116 -13.59 18.27 12.76
N LYS A 117 -13.85 17.74 11.56
CA LYS A 117 -15.04 18.05 10.76
C LYS A 117 -16.26 17.18 11.09
N ASN A 118 -16.18 16.33 12.12
CA ASN A 118 -17.22 15.35 12.46
C ASN A 118 -17.62 14.48 11.25
N ALA A 119 -16.64 14.05 10.45
CA ALA A 119 -16.88 13.19 9.30
C ALA A 119 -17.46 11.83 9.73
N SER A 120 -18.19 11.18 8.83
CA SER A 120 -18.74 9.85 9.08
C SER A 120 -17.65 8.78 9.21
N SER A 121 -17.95 7.70 9.93
CA SER A 121 -17.06 6.54 10.06
C SER A 121 -16.63 6.00 8.70
N ASP A 122 -17.55 5.93 7.71
CA ASP A 122 -17.24 5.49 6.34
C ASP A 122 -16.16 6.35 5.67
N THR A 123 -16.16 7.66 5.93
CA THR A 123 -15.16 8.57 5.38
C THR A 123 -13.80 8.30 6.01
N ILE A 124 -13.76 8.13 7.34
CA ILE A 124 -12.53 7.84 8.08
C ILE A 124 -11.97 6.46 7.67
N HIS A 125 -12.82 5.44 7.55
CA HIS A 125 -12.42 4.12 7.06
C HIS A 125 -11.88 4.16 5.63
N LYS A 126 -12.44 5.00 4.74
CA LYS A 126 -11.89 5.17 3.38
C LYS A 126 -10.48 5.76 3.41
N ILE A 127 -10.23 6.77 4.23
CA ILE A 127 -8.89 7.36 4.41
C ILE A 127 -7.93 6.31 4.98
N MET A 128 -8.36 5.55 5.98
CA MET A 128 -7.55 4.50 6.59
C MET A 128 -7.19 3.39 5.59
N ASN A 129 -8.16 2.95 4.78
CA ASN A 129 -7.91 1.96 3.73
C ASN A 129 -6.89 2.47 2.70
N GLN A 130 -6.92 3.76 2.33
CA GLN A 130 -5.92 4.34 1.45
C GLN A 130 -4.51 4.28 2.07
N SER A 131 -4.37 4.54 3.37
CA SER A 131 -3.11 4.36 4.08
C SER A 131 -2.61 2.90 4.06
N LEU A 132 -3.52 1.94 4.24
CA LEU A 132 -3.23 0.50 4.16
C LEU A 132 -2.79 0.05 2.76
N TYR A 133 -3.31 0.67 1.71
CA TYR A 133 -2.88 0.38 0.33
C TYR A 133 -1.47 0.89 0.02
N ASN A 134 -0.95 1.88 0.76
CA ASN A 134 0.38 2.44 0.56
C ASN A 134 1.48 1.69 1.34
N GLU A 135 1.15 0.68 2.15
CA GLU A 135 2.13 -0.19 2.77
C GLU A 135 2.67 -1.22 1.76
N LYS A 136 3.86 -0.93 1.20
CA LYS A 136 4.78 -1.87 0.53
C LYS A 136 4.10 -3.02 -0.22
N THR A 137 3.52 -2.73 -1.39
CA THR A 137 3.62 -3.74 -2.45
C THR A 137 5.10 -3.81 -2.83
N LYS A 138 5.71 -5.00 -2.79
CA LYS A 138 7.05 -5.17 -3.37
C LYS A 138 6.96 -4.60 -4.79
N LYS A 139 7.86 -3.68 -5.16
CA LYS A 139 7.97 -3.24 -6.54
C LYS A 139 8.32 -4.48 -7.39
N LEU A 140 7.47 -4.77 -8.37
CA LEU A 140 7.59 -5.94 -9.24
C LEU A 140 7.91 -5.45 -10.64
N ASN A 141 8.75 -6.19 -11.34
CA ASN A 141 8.97 -6.02 -12.77
C ASN A 141 7.96 -6.89 -13.52
N ILE A 142 6.96 -6.25 -14.11
CA ILE A 142 5.83 -6.92 -14.77
C ILE A 142 5.96 -6.77 -16.28
N LEU A 143 6.11 -7.90 -16.97
CA LEU A 143 6.07 -7.95 -18.43
C LEU A 143 4.63 -8.15 -18.90
N ILE A 144 4.15 -7.29 -19.79
CA ILE A 144 2.80 -7.33 -20.37
C ILE A 144 2.90 -7.68 -21.85
N ILE A 145 2.14 -8.69 -22.27
CA ILE A 145 1.86 -8.99 -23.68
C ILE A 145 0.35 -8.99 -23.91
N GLU A 146 -0.18 -7.85 -24.34
CA GLU A 146 -1.61 -7.62 -24.57
C GLU A 146 -1.82 -6.91 -25.90
N SER A 147 -2.64 -7.52 -26.77
CA SER A 147 -2.88 -7.03 -28.14
C SER A 147 -3.84 -5.85 -28.18
N SER A 148 -4.76 -5.76 -27.21
CA SER A 148 -5.66 -4.63 -27.08
C SER A 148 -4.97 -3.46 -26.39
N LYS A 149 -4.66 -2.41 -27.17
CA LYS A 149 -4.06 -1.16 -26.63
C LYS A 149 -4.86 -0.58 -25.48
N SER A 150 -6.20 -0.65 -25.53
CA SER A 150 -7.07 -0.16 -24.47
C SER A 150 -6.86 -0.92 -23.16
N ILE A 151 -6.80 -2.26 -23.23
CA ILE A 151 -6.54 -3.11 -22.06
C ILE A 151 -5.11 -2.92 -21.56
N ALA A 152 -4.13 -2.88 -22.46
CA ALA A 152 -2.73 -2.64 -22.13
C ALA A 152 -2.54 -1.29 -21.42
N ASN A 153 -3.17 -0.22 -21.90
CA ASN A 153 -3.12 1.10 -21.26
C ASN A 153 -3.82 1.10 -19.90
N TYR A 154 -4.94 0.39 -19.77
CA TYR A 154 -5.65 0.26 -18.50
C TYR A 154 -4.84 -0.52 -17.46
N LEU A 155 -4.21 -1.63 -17.85
CA LEU A 155 -3.23 -2.36 -17.05
C LEU A 155 -2.07 -1.44 -16.64
N ARG A 156 -1.48 -0.72 -17.61
CA ARG A 156 -0.33 0.14 -17.38
C ARG A 156 -0.63 1.20 -16.32
N LYS A 157 -1.75 1.91 -16.48
CA LYS A 157 -2.18 2.93 -15.53
C LYS A 157 -2.32 2.36 -14.11
N ASN A 158 -3.13 1.33 -13.94
CA ASN A 158 -3.44 0.79 -12.61
C ASN A 158 -2.24 0.13 -11.93
N LEU A 159 -1.37 -0.56 -12.67
CA LEU A 159 -0.20 -1.24 -12.09
C LEU A 159 0.95 -0.25 -11.79
N THR A 160 1.11 0.81 -12.59
CA THR A 160 2.08 1.88 -12.30
C THR A 160 1.65 2.70 -11.09
N GLU A 161 0.34 3.00 -10.97
CA GLU A 161 -0.24 3.66 -9.78
C GLU A 161 0.00 2.85 -8.49
N LYS A 162 0.23 1.53 -8.60
CA LYS A 162 0.59 0.64 -7.49
C LYS A 162 2.09 0.47 -7.28
N GLY A 163 2.91 1.27 -7.97
CA GLY A 163 4.36 1.34 -7.79
C GLY A 163 5.16 0.23 -8.48
N HIS A 164 4.55 -0.54 -9.39
CA HIS A 164 5.25 -1.57 -10.16
C HIS A 164 5.96 -1.01 -11.39
N GLU A 165 7.05 -1.67 -11.81
CA GLU A 165 7.77 -1.36 -13.04
C GLU A 165 7.22 -2.22 -14.18
N LEU A 166 6.91 -1.60 -15.32
CA LEU A 166 6.20 -2.26 -16.41
C LEU A 166 7.05 -2.30 -17.68
N LEU A 167 7.03 -3.46 -18.33
CA LEU A 167 7.66 -3.73 -19.61
C LEU A 167 6.59 -4.22 -20.58
N ASP A 168 6.62 -3.73 -21.81
CA ASP A 168 5.68 -4.12 -22.84
C ASP A 168 6.39 -4.97 -23.90
N ALA A 169 5.84 -6.14 -24.21
CA ALA A 169 6.25 -6.96 -25.34
C ALA A 169 5.33 -6.74 -26.54
N LYS A 170 5.93 -6.53 -27.72
CA LYS A 170 5.22 -6.31 -28.99
C LYS A 170 4.81 -7.60 -29.69
N SER A 171 5.43 -8.71 -29.31
CA SER A 171 5.17 -10.03 -29.87
C SER A 171 5.58 -11.13 -28.90
N THR A 172 5.18 -12.37 -29.19
CA THR A 172 5.55 -13.53 -28.37
C THR A 172 7.07 -13.78 -28.34
N LEU A 173 7.78 -13.53 -29.45
CA LEU A 173 9.24 -13.65 -29.51
C LEU A 173 9.94 -12.54 -28.72
N ASP A 174 9.41 -11.31 -28.78
CA ASP A 174 9.88 -10.19 -27.95
C ASP A 174 9.69 -10.51 -26.46
N ALA A 175 8.52 -11.05 -26.08
CA ALA A 175 8.27 -11.48 -24.71
C ALA A 175 9.24 -12.56 -24.24
N LEU A 176 9.50 -13.58 -25.06
CA LEU A 176 10.50 -14.62 -24.74
C LEU A 176 11.90 -14.02 -24.56
N THR A 177 12.31 -13.13 -25.46
CA THR A 177 13.61 -12.47 -25.39
C THR A 177 13.76 -11.72 -24.08
N ARG A 178 12.76 -10.89 -23.73
CA ARG A 178 12.75 -10.11 -22.48
C ARG A 178 12.75 -10.98 -21.25
N VAL A 179 11.96 -12.05 -21.21
CA VAL A 179 11.98 -13.01 -20.09
C VAL A 179 13.37 -13.62 -19.89
N LEU A 180 14.13 -13.84 -20.97
CA LEU A 180 15.48 -14.37 -20.90
C LEU A 180 16.51 -13.31 -20.48
N THR A 181 16.37 -12.06 -20.94
CA THR A 181 17.38 -11.01 -20.79
C THR A 181 17.12 -10.01 -19.67
N GLU A 182 15.90 -9.93 -19.15
CA GLU A 182 15.46 -8.94 -18.17
C GLU A 182 14.99 -9.62 -16.86
N PRO A 183 15.10 -8.94 -15.70
CA PRO A 183 14.63 -9.45 -14.43
C PRO A 183 13.11 -9.30 -14.33
N ILE A 184 12.35 -10.32 -14.73
CA ILE A 184 10.88 -10.34 -14.68
C ILE A 184 10.38 -11.08 -13.43
N ASP A 185 9.52 -10.45 -12.63
CA ASP A 185 8.83 -11.08 -11.50
C ASP A 185 7.48 -11.69 -11.94
N VAL A 186 6.75 -10.98 -12.79
CA VAL A 186 5.40 -11.36 -13.24
C VAL A 186 5.27 -11.21 -14.76
N LEU A 187 4.70 -12.21 -15.42
CA LEU A 187 4.23 -12.13 -16.80
C LEU A 187 2.70 -12.07 -16.84
N ILE A 188 2.17 -11.05 -17.50
CA ILE A 188 0.75 -10.96 -17.84
C ILE A 188 0.62 -11.18 -19.35
N ALA A 189 0.08 -12.33 -19.73
CA ALA A 189 -0.09 -12.70 -21.14
C ALA A 189 -1.55 -12.79 -21.54
N SER A 190 -1.92 -12.06 -22.59
CA SER A 190 -3.21 -12.23 -23.27
C SER A 190 -3.22 -13.54 -24.05
N LYS A 191 -4.29 -14.32 -23.93
CA LYS A 191 -4.57 -15.46 -24.83
C LYS A 191 -4.63 -14.96 -26.28
N GLU A 192 -5.35 -13.86 -26.50
CA GLU A 192 -5.61 -13.33 -27.84
C GLU A 192 -4.40 -12.53 -28.33
N HIS A 193 -3.38 -13.21 -28.84
CA HIS A 193 -2.25 -12.60 -29.54
C HIS A 193 -2.13 -13.15 -30.97
N PRO A 194 -1.95 -12.30 -31.99
CA PRO A 194 -1.74 -12.77 -33.36
C PRO A 194 -0.45 -13.60 -33.48
N VAL A 195 -0.46 -14.58 -34.38
CA VAL A 195 0.67 -15.48 -34.72
C VAL A 195 0.93 -16.61 -33.70
N LEU A 196 1.08 -16.31 -32.41
CA LEU A 196 1.36 -17.33 -31.38
C LEU A 196 0.58 -17.03 -30.10
N ASP A 197 -0.40 -17.89 -29.80
CA ASP A 197 -1.28 -17.80 -28.62
C ASP A 197 -0.45 -17.72 -27.31
N GLY A 198 -0.88 -16.86 -26.39
CA GLY A 198 -0.31 -16.72 -25.05
C GLY A 198 -0.17 -18.06 -24.31
N LEU A 199 -1.01 -19.06 -24.60
CA LEU A 199 -0.86 -20.41 -24.06
C LEU A 199 0.47 -21.07 -24.41
N ASN A 200 0.96 -20.91 -25.65
CA ASN A 200 2.23 -21.49 -26.08
C ASN A 200 3.42 -20.75 -25.47
N LEU A 201 3.34 -19.42 -25.37
CA LEU A 201 4.33 -18.60 -24.66
C LEU A 201 4.55 -19.10 -23.23
N ILE A 202 3.45 -19.29 -22.51
CA ILE A 202 3.47 -19.72 -21.11
C ILE A 202 4.12 -21.10 -20.98
N ARG A 203 3.76 -22.04 -21.86
CA ARG A 203 4.37 -23.38 -21.89
C ARG A 203 5.88 -23.32 -22.13
N MET A 204 6.34 -22.50 -23.08
CA MET A 204 7.76 -22.35 -23.39
C MET A 204 8.53 -21.77 -22.19
N ILE A 205 7.97 -20.78 -21.50
CA ILE A 205 8.61 -20.17 -20.32
C ILE A 205 8.68 -21.16 -19.17
N LYS A 206 7.59 -21.87 -18.85
CA LYS A 206 7.58 -22.84 -17.74
C LYS A 206 8.44 -24.07 -18.01
N ALA A 207 8.69 -24.42 -19.27
CA ALA A 207 9.64 -25.46 -19.64
C ALA A 207 11.10 -25.09 -19.32
N ASN A 208 11.40 -23.79 -19.16
CA ASN A 208 12.72 -23.33 -18.77
C ASN A 208 12.86 -23.30 -17.24
N GLU A 209 13.71 -24.17 -16.69
CA GLU A 209 13.89 -24.31 -15.25
C GLU A 209 14.35 -23.02 -14.55
N SER A 210 15.18 -22.21 -15.24
CA SER A 210 15.69 -20.94 -14.72
C SER A 210 14.62 -19.86 -14.58
N LYS A 211 13.41 -20.09 -15.10
CA LYS A 211 12.30 -19.12 -15.12
C LYS A 211 11.08 -19.59 -14.34
N LYS A 212 11.20 -20.68 -13.55
CA LYS A 212 10.12 -21.20 -12.69
C LYS A 212 9.63 -20.19 -11.63
N SER A 213 10.48 -19.26 -11.21
CA SER A 213 10.15 -18.21 -10.22
C SER A 213 9.21 -17.13 -10.74
N ILE A 214 9.06 -17.01 -12.07
CA ILE A 214 8.17 -16.02 -12.68
C ILE A 214 6.73 -16.44 -12.44
N LYS A 215 5.95 -15.57 -11.81
CA LYS A 215 4.50 -15.73 -11.69
C LYS A 215 3.84 -15.38 -13.01
N ILE A 216 2.96 -16.24 -13.50
CA ILE A 216 2.31 -16.08 -14.81
C ILE A 216 0.80 -15.93 -14.64
N ILE A 217 0.27 -14.84 -15.17
CA ILE A 217 -1.16 -14.56 -15.28
C ILE A 217 -1.56 -14.67 -16.76
N LEU A 218 -2.53 -15.53 -17.06
CA LEU A 218 -3.19 -15.57 -18.35
C LEU A 218 -4.45 -14.69 -18.30
N LEU A 219 -4.52 -13.67 -19.15
CA LEU A 219 -5.72 -12.87 -19.39
C LEU A 219 -6.46 -13.37 -20.62
N THR A 220 -7.76 -13.60 -20.47
CA THR A 220 -8.59 -14.23 -21.50
C THR A 220 -9.99 -13.61 -21.53
N SER A 221 -10.61 -13.54 -22.70
CA SER A 221 -12.03 -13.16 -22.82
C SER A 221 -12.98 -14.33 -22.54
N GLU A 222 -12.45 -15.56 -22.56
CA GLU A 222 -13.22 -16.80 -22.43
C GLU A 222 -12.90 -17.54 -21.13
N LYS A 223 -13.82 -18.40 -20.69
CA LYS A 223 -13.57 -19.32 -19.58
C LYS A 223 -12.74 -20.51 -20.08
N ILE A 224 -11.45 -20.49 -19.79
CA ILE A 224 -10.51 -21.55 -20.17
C ILE A 224 -9.64 -21.96 -18.99
N GLU A 225 -9.07 -23.17 -19.09
CA GLU A 225 -8.06 -23.66 -18.16
C GLU A 225 -6.67 -23.57 -18.78
N CYS A 226 -5.68 -23.16 -17.98
CA CYS A 226 -4.28 -23.17 -18.37
C CYS A 226 -3.44 -23.67 -17.18
N PRO A 227 -3.13 -24.97 -17.12
CA PRO A 227 -2.39 -25.56 -15.99
C PRO A 227 -0.98 -24.98 -15.81
N SER A 228 -0.39 -24.41 -16.86
CA SER A 228 0.94 -23.81 -16.83
C SER A 228 0.94 -22.36 -16.33
N ALA A 229 -0.22 -21.71 -16.24
CA ALA A 229 -0.35 -20.39 -15.65
C ALA A 229 -0.58 -20.52 -14.14
N ASP A 230 0.02 -19.62 -13.35
CA ASP A 230 -0.23 -19.57 -11.91
C ASP A 230 -1.61 -18.98 -11.61
N ARG A 231 -2.15 -18.17 -12.53
CA ARG A 231 -3.53 -17.65 -12.47
C ARG A 231 -4.12 -17.47 -13.87
N VAL A 232 -5.39 -17.80 -14.04
CA VAL A 232 -6.20 -17.44 -15.22
C VAL A 232 -7.25 -16.41 -14.79
N ILE A 233 -7.32 -15.27 -15.47
CA ILE A 233 -8.21 -14.15 -15.15
C ILE A 233 -9.01 -13.78 -16.40
N GLN A 234 -10.33 -13.68 -16.24
CA GLN A 234 -11.21 -13.18 -17.30
C GLN A 234 -11.15 -11.66 -17.40
N LYS A 235 -11.21 -11.13 -18.62
CA LYS A 235 -11.24 -9.68 -18.94
C LYS A 235 -12.61 -9.05 -18.63
N ASP A 236 -13.10 -9.21 -17.40
CA ASP A 236 -14.36 -8.68 -16.89
C ASP A 236 -14.18 -7.32 -16.18
N LYS A 237 -15.19 -6.76 -15.50
CA LYS A 237 -15.05 -5.47 -14.80
C LYS A 237 -14.07 -5.50 -13.60
N LYS A 238 -13.72 -6.68 -13.09
CA LYS A 238 -12.91 -6.88 -11.88
C LYS A 238 -11.51 -7.44 -12.18
N PHE A 239 -11.13 -7.57 -13.45
CA PHE A 239 -9.87 -8.22 -13.81
C PHE A 239 -8.63 -7.56 -13.20
N ILE A 240 -8.62 -6.22 -13.07
CA ILE A 240 -7.54 -5.48 -12.40
C ILE A 240 -7.49 -5.83 -10.91
N GLU A 241 -8.63 -5.80 -10.19
CA GLU A 241 -8.69 -6.16 -8.77
C GLU A 241 -8.17 -7.59 -8.55
N ASN A 242 -8.53 -8.51 -9.46
CA ASN A 242 -8.07 -9.90 -9.42
C ASN A 242 -6.55 -10.03 -9.68
N ILE A 243 -5.98 -9.23 -10.60
CA ILE A 243 -4.53 -9.18 -10.82
C ILE A 243 -3.83 -8.67 -9.56
N LEU A 244 -4.31 -7.55 -9.01
CA LEU A 244 -3.72 -6.92 -7.82
C LEU A 244 -3.76 -7.85 -6.61
N SER A 245 -4.91 -8.47 -6.32
CA SER A 245 -5.03 -9.47 -5.25
C SER A 245 -4.01 -10.61 -5.40
N PHE A 246 -3.78 -11.08 -6.63
CA PHE A 246 -2.84 -12.17 -6.90
C PHE A 246 -1.36 -11.76 -6.74
N ILE A 247 -0.98 -10.58 -7.24
CA ILE A 247 0.43 -10.13 -7.15
C ILE A 247 0.78 -9.62 -5.75
N GLU A 248 -0.18 -9.07 -5.01
CA GLU A 248 0.00 -8.52 -3.66
C GLU A 248 -0.15 -9.57 -2.53
N ASN A 249 -0.41 -10.85 -2.86
CA ASN A 249 -0.66 -11.92 -1.89
C ASN A 249 -1.81 -11.62 -0.88
N LYS A 250 -2.81 -10.83 -1.25
CA LYS A 250 -4.02 -10.66 -0.42
C LYS A 250 -4.93 -11.87 -0.63
N LYS A 251 -4.81 -12.85 0.27
CA LYS A 251 -5.81 -13.91 0.49
C LYS A 251 -6.96 -13.36 1.33
#